data_AF-A0A089X8P6-F1
#
_entry.id   AF-A0A089X8P6-F1
#
_cell.length_a   1.000
_cell.length_b   1.000
_cell.length_c   1.000
_cell.angle_alpha   90.00
_cell.angle_beta   90.00
_cell.angle_gamma   90.00
#
_symmetry.space_group_name_H-M   'P 1'
#
loop_
_entity.id
_entity.type
_entity.pdbx_description
1 polymer ?
#
loop_
_entity_poly.entity_id
_entity_poly.type
_entity_poly.pdbx_seq_one_letter_code
_entity_poly.pdbx_strand_id
1 'polypeptide(L)'
;MHADLSRLTFRPERHYAAVVAQQGRVQLDADTNEQTAIQLHQTRTLAADLIGPHGGPRDAAGFRIDHVGGRHDLDTLHIHGGRYYVDGILCDADRPAPGVPVPDEDDQRAATPETPGHWTYWDQPDAFLDPERPGDRLPSPATAPFVVYLQVWERTVTAAEDPALREVALGAAMPDTAARVKVVWQVLPLSLGALEIEESEPSRETVRDAFARWARRRSTPSARLAARAERPGHADEDPCLVKPDARYRGPENQLYRVEVHTGGEAGDATFKWSRENGSVVLPVDEVDGTWVQLATLGHDDRLGLDVGDHVELTDTAHASRLDALPLLRVEELDLPGRRVRLSGEPAPGVGRLPHLHPSLRRWDQHAGPRRKGRTTALRGGAVPVTEGEWLPLEDGVEVYFATGGTYRTGDYWTVPARTATGGVEWPTDTARRPLLREPAGIIRHYAPLALVQGEQGAVDLRLAFAPLATGVPAADEAALAAEERAGREEQAAEAGPAGTPPRPGADPGDTTRGDR
;
A
#
# COMPACT_ATOMS: atom_id res chain seq x y z
N MET A 1 -10.48 1.53 0.27
CA MET A 1 -11.44 0.53 0.77
C MET A 1 -10.78 -0.42 1.77
N HIS A 2 -11.55 -1.26 2.45
CA HIS A 2 -11.03 -2.30 3.36
C HIS A 2 -11.62 -3.65 2.95
N ALA A 3 -10.77 -4.68 2.94
CA ALA A 3 -11.21 -6.05 2.64
C ALA A 3 -11.77 -6.72 3.90
N ASP A 4 -12.77 -7.59 3.73
CA ASP A 4 -13.19 -8.53 4.75
C ASP A 4 -12.17 -9.66 4.85
N LEU A 5 -11.61 -9.87 6.05
CA LEU A 5 -10.44 -10.71 6.29
C LEU A 5 -10.55 -11.40 7.64
N SER A 6 -10.10 -12.65 7.72
CA SER A 6 -10.09 -13.35 9.01
C SER A 6 -8.97 -12.87 9.95
N ARG A 7 -7.78 -12.57 9.38
CA ARG A 7 -6.60 -11.99 10.04
C ARG A 7 -5.48 -11.72 9.04
N LEU A 8 -4.50 -10.92 9.47
CA LEU A 8 -3.20 -10.77 8.80
C LEU A 8 -2.10 -11.38 9.67
N THR A 9 -1.33 -12.31 9.13
CA THR A 9 -0.36 -13.11 9.90
C THR A 9 1.10 -12.82 9.57
N PHE A 10 1.38 -12.17 8.43
CA PHE A 10 2.74 -11.83 8.01
C PHE A 10 3.47 -10.98 9.06
N ARG A 11 4.67 -11.43 9.44
CA ARG A 11 5.56 -10.76 10.39
C ARG A 11 7.01 -10.85 9.87
N PRO A 12 7.60 -9.77 9.35
CA PRO A 12 8.95 -9.80 8.78
C PRO A 12 10.00 -10.26 9.79
N GLU A 13 9.81 -9.98 11.10
CA GLU A 13 10.70 -10.39 12.18
C GLU A 13 10.76 -11.91 12.43
N ARG A 14 9.87 -12.70 11.82
CA ARG A 14 9.88 -14.17 11.92
C ARG A 14 10.67 -14.85 10.82
N HIS A 15 11.10 -14.11 9.80
CA HIS A 15 11.94 -14.62 8.70
C HIS A 15 11.36 -15.83 7.95
N TYR A 16 10.03 -15.94 7.86
CA TYR A 16 9.40 -16.94 7.01
C TYR A 16 9.61 -16.62 5.53
N ALA A 17 9.96 -17.64 4.74
CA ALA A 17 10.22 -17.48 3.31
C ALA A 17 9.05 -17.94 2.41
N ALA A 18 8.13 -18.76 2.94
CA ALA A 18 6.94 -19.23 2.24
C ALA A 18 5.92 -19.84 3.22
N VAL A 19 4.68 -19.96 2.78
CA VAL A 19 3.60 -20.75 3.37
C VAL A 19 3.52 -22.09 2.64
N VAL A 20 3.40 -23.19 3.41
CA VAL A 20 3.35 -24.55 2.86
C VAL A 20 1.96 -25.14 3.13
N ALA A 21 1.16 -25.30 2.08
CA ALA A 21 -0.13 -25.97 2.17
C ALA A 21 0.08 -27.46 2.51
N GLN A 22 -0.69 -27.97 3.47
CA GLN A 22 -0.60 -29.36 3.94
C GLN A 22 -1.78 -30.19 3.43
N GLN A 23 -1.51 -31.41 2.99
CA GLN A 23 -2.53 -32.34 2.52
C GLN A 23 -3.62 -32.58 3.58
N GLY A 24 -4.88 -32.44 3.19
CA GLY A 24 -6.04 -32.71 4.06
C GLY A 24 -6.33 -31.63 5.11
N ARG A 25 -5.68 -30.46 5.04
CA ARG A 25 -5.95 -29.32 5.95
C ARG A 25 -6.82 -28.26 5.27
N VAL A 26 -7.69 -27.63 6.05
CA VAL A 26 -8.51 -26.48 5.63
C VAL A 26 -7.58 -25.31 5.29
N GLN A 27 -7.85 -24.63 4.17
CA GLN A 27 -7.14 -23.42 3.76
C GLN A 27 -7.88 -22.19 4.28
N LEU A 28 -7.13 -21.19 4.75
CA LEU A 28 -7.68 -19.89 5.17
C LEU A 28 -7.23 -18.81 4.18
N ASP A 29 -8.02 -17.73 4.08
CA ASP A 29 -7.64 -16.50 3.36
C ASP A 29 -6.29 -15.97 3.84
N ALA A 30 -6.05 -16.03 5.16
CA ALA A 30 -4.83 -15.60 5.81
C ALA A 30 -3.56 -16.28 5.26
N ASP A 31 -3.65 -17.55 4.87
CA ASP A 31 -2.49 -18.33 4.38
C ASP A 31 -2.03 -17.81 2.99
N THR A 32 -2.99 -17.58 2.08
CA THR A 32 -2.72 -17.02 0.75
C THR A 32 -2.25 -15.56 0.83
N ASN A 33 -2.89 -14.79 1.71
CA ASN A 33 -2.52 -13.40 1.96
C ASN A 33 -1.11 -13.28 2.54
N GLU A 34 -0.74 -14.16 3.49
CA GLU A 34 0.61 -14.20 4.06
C GLU A 34 1.66 -14.59 3.02
N GLN A 35 1.38 -15.60 2.17
CA GLN A 35 2.29 -15.98 1.08
C GLN A 35 2.58 -14.79 0.15
N THR A 36 1.53 -14.04 -0.22
CA THR A 36 1.66 -12.86 -1.09
C THR A 36 2.46 -11.75 -0.42
N ALA A 37 2.20 -11.48 0.86
CA ALA A 37 2.93 -10.49 1.64
C ALA A 37 4.42 -10.83 1.77
N ILE A 38 4.78 -12.11 1.99
CA ILE A 38 6.16 -12.57 2.02
C ILE A 38 6.87 -12.32 0.68
N GLN A 39 6.24 -12.68 -0.44
CA GLN A 39 6.81 -12.49 -1.77
C GLN A 39 6.99 -11.01 -2.13
N LEU A 40 6.01 -10.17 -1.79
CA LEU A 40 6.10 -8.73 -1.99
C LEU A 40 7.22 -8.12 -1.14
N HIS A 41 7.34 -8.51 0.13
CA HIS A 41 8.43 -8.06 0.99
C HIS A 41 9.80 -8.41 0.39
N GLN A 42 10.01 -9.67 0.01
CA GLN A 42 11.28 -10.12 -0.60
C GLN A 42 11.58 -9.39 -1.91
N THR A 43 10.59 -9.24 -2.79
CA THR A 43 10.75 -8.59 -4.10
C THR A 43 11.10 -7.10 -3.95
N ARG A 44 10.43 -6.40 -3.04
CA ARG A 44 10.66 -4.97 -2.79
C ARG A 44 11.99 -4.74 -2.10
N THR A 45 12.36 -5.57 -1.12
CA THR A 45 13.68 -5.51 -0.48
C THR A 45 14.79 -5.72 -1.51
N LEU A 46 14.67 -6.74 -2.37
CA LEU A 46 15.64 -6.95 -3.45
C LEU A 46 15.74 -5.74 -4.39
N ALA A 47 14.61 -5.18 -4.80
CA ALA A 47 14.59 -4.01 -5.68
C ALA A 47 15.23 -2.79 -5.00
N ALA A 48 14.93 -2.53 -3.73
CA ALA A 48 15.51 -1.44 -2.95
C ALA A 48 17.02 -1.62 -2.73
N ASP A 49 17.50 -2.85 -2.48
CA ASP A 49 18.92 -3.14 -2.28
C ASP A 49 19.74 -2.92 -3.56
N LEU A 50 19.15 -3.20 -4.74
CA LEU A 50 19.81 -3.04 -6.04
C LEU A 50 19.73 -1.60 -6.59
N ILE A 51 18.58 -0.93 -6.43
CA ILE A 51 18.31 0.38 -7.02
C ILE A 51 18.67 1.52 -6.05
N GLY A 52 18.64 1.25 -4.75
CA GLY A 52 18.64 2.25 -3.69
C GLY A 52 17.21 2.73 -3.34
N PRO A 53 17.09 3.80 -2.55
CA PRO A 53 15.80 4.31 -2.07
C PRO A 53 14.84 4.71 -3.21
N HIS A 54 15.38 5.12 -4.35
CA HIS A 54 14.58 5.41 -5.54
C HIS A 54 15.43 5.46 -6.82
N GLY A 55 14.83 5.09 -7.95
CA GLY A 55 15.47 5.20 -9.26
C GLY A 55 14.67 4.58 -10.40
N GLY A 56 14.95 5.00 -11.65
CA GLY A 56 14.29 4.50 -12.86
C GLY A 56 15.26 3.80 -13.81
N PRO A 57 14.78 2.92 -14.71
CA PRO A 57 15.61 2.38 -15.77
C PRO A 57 16.11 3.53 -16.67
N ARG A 58 17.42 3.59 -16.98
CA ARG A 58 18.05 4.70 -17.71
C ARG A 58 17.29 5.18 -18.94
N ASP A 59 16.82 4.25 -19.77
CA ASP A 59 16.18 4.55 -21.06
C ASP A 59 14.65 4.62 -20.97
N ALA A 60 14.08 4.43 -19.78
CA ALA A 60 12.63 4.43 -19.53
C ALA A 60 12.28 5.02 -18.15
N ALA A 61 13.10 5.97 -17.66
CA ALA A 61 12.92 6.58 -16.35
C ALA A 61 11.72 7.53 -16.40
N GLY A 62 10.64 7.16 -15.69
CA GLY A 62 9.41 7.95 -15.61
C GLY A 62 9.51 9.18 -14.73
N PHE A 63 8.44 9.96 -14.70
CA PHE A 63 8.28 11.14 -13.83
C PHE A 63 9.29 12.26 -14.11
N ARG A 64 9.74 12.41 -15.35
CA ARG A 64 10.43 13.66 -15.73
C ARG A 64 9.43 14.80 -15.54
N ILE A 65 9.87 15.90 -14.93
CA ILE A 65 9.03 17.05 -14.64
C ILE A 65 9.45 18.21 -15.53
N ASP A 66 8.49 18.76 -16.27
CA ASP A 66 8.62 20.07 -16.89
C ASP A 66 7.62 21.03 -16.24
N HIS A 67 8.09 22.16 -15.72
CA HIS A 67 7.20 23.21 -15.22
C HIS A 67 6.64 24.01 -16.39
N VAL A 68 5.33 24.24 -16.39
CA VAL A 68 4.63 25.03 -17.40
C VAL A 68 3.83 26.10 -16.69
N GLY A 69 4.27 27.35 -16.82
CA GLY A 69 3.59 28.52 -16.26
C GLY A 69 3.18 29.50 -17.36
N GLY A 70 2.06 30.20 -17.14
CA GLY A 70 1.49 31.15 -18.09
C GLY A 70 0.94 32.40 -17.39
N ARG A 71 0.93 33.55 -18.09
CA ARG A 71 0.43 34.82 -17.52
C ARG A 71 -1.07 34.82 -17.18
N HIS A 72 -1.85 33.90 -17.75
CA HIS A 72 -3.31 33.88 -17.69
C HIS A 72 -3.89 32.52 -17.30
N ASP A 73 -3.07 31.48 -17.21
CA ASP A 73 -3.47 30.12 -16.86
C ASP A 73 -2.84 29.72 -15.53
N LEU A 74 -3.45 28.74 -14.85
CA LEU A 74 -2.86 28.17 -13.65
C LEU A 74 -1.57 27.42 -14.01
N ASP A 75 -0.51 27.64 -13.22
CA ASP A 75 0.73 26.87 -13.35
C ASP A 75 0.43 25.37 -13.25
N THR A 76 1.16 24.58 -14.04
CA THR A 76 1.07 23.12 -14.07
C THR A 76 2.44 22.48 -14.23
N LEU A 77 2.48 21.16 -14.08
CA LEU A 77 3.65 20.33 -14.34
C LEU A 77 3.29 19.30 -15.41
N HIS A 78 4.13 19.12 -16.42
CA HIS A 78 4.07 17.92 -17.25
C HIS A 78 4.87 16.80 -16.59
N ILE A 79 4.22 15.69 -16.30
CA ILE A 79 4.75 14.49 -15.68
C ILE A 79 4.84 13.42 -16.77
N HIS A 80 6.06 13.17 -17.26
CA HIS A 80 6.27 12.28 -18.40
C HIS A 80 6.20 10.80 -18.00
N GLY A 81 5.76 9.98 -18.95
CA GLY A 81 5.68 8.52 -18.82
C GLY A 81 7.02 7.82 -18.56
N GLY A 82 6.93 6.54 -18.22
CA GLY A 82 8.03 5.65 -17.86
C GLY A 82 7.90 5.07 -16.46
N ARG A 83 8.89 4.28 -16.05
CA ARG A 83 8.90 3.54 -14.79
C ARG A 83 9.85 4.16 -13.78
N TYR A 84 9.48 4.13 -12.51
CA TYR A 84 10.32 4.60 -11.42
C TYR A 84 10.05 3.76 -10.17
N TYR A 85 11.10 3.42 -9.42
CA TYR A 85 10.98 2.65 -8.20
C TYR A 85 11.19 3.57 -7.00
N VAL A 86 10.40 3.37 -5.94
CA VAL A 86 10.55 4.05 -4.64
C VAL A 86 10.47 2.99 -3.53
N ASP A 87 11.55 2.82 -2.77
CA ASP A 87 11.72 1.75 -1.77
C ASP A 87 11.32 0.36 -2.30
N GLY A 88 11.67 0.09 -3.56
CA GLY A 88 11.36 -1.16 -4.26
C GLY A 88 9.94 -1.28 -4.82
N ILE A 89 9.06 -0.30 -4.58
CA ILE A 89 7.71 -0.24 -5.18
C ILE A 89 7.82 0.32 -6.59
N LEU A 90 7.32 -0.42 -7.58
CA LEU A 90 7.23 0.05 -8.96
C LEU A 90 6.08 1.05 -9.10
N CYS A 91 6.40 2.25 -9.60
CA CYS A 91 5.46 3.25 -10.07
C CYS A 91 5.55 3.36 -11.59
N ASP A 92 4.40 3.26 -12.25
CA ASP A 92 4.27 3.45 -13.69
C ASP A 92 3.55 4.77 -13.97
N ALA A 93 4.24 5.67 -14.68
CA ALA A 93 3.72 6.98 -15.08
C ALA A 93 3.16 6.95 -16.51
N ASP A 94 3.22 5.82 -17.23
CA ASP A 94 2.71 5.76 -18.59
C ASP A 94 1.21 6.03 -18.62
N ARG A 95 0.81 6.96 -19.49
CA ARG A 95 -0.59 7.26 -19.73
C ARG A 95 -1.18 6.17 -20.62
N PRO A 96 -2.23 5.44 -20.19
CA PRO A 96 -2.82 4.41 -21.01
C PRO A 96 -3.28 4.97 -22.36
N ALA A 97 -2.84 4.34 -23.45
CA ALA A 97 -3.36 4.67 -24.77
C ALA A 97 -4.84 4.27 -24.86
N PRO A 98 -5.70 5.09 -25.50
CA PRO A 98 -7.06 4.67 -25.77
C PRO A 98 -7.06 3.41 -26.63
N GLY A 99 -8.00 2.51 -26.34
CA GLY A 99 -8.22 1.33 -27.19
C GLY A 99 -8.61 1.75 -28.60
N VAL A 100 -8.27 0.91 -29.58
CA VAL A 100 -8.71 1.09 -30.98
C VAL A 100 -10.05 0.37 -31.14
N PRO A 101 -11.18 1.07 -31.34
CA PRO A 101 -12.46 0.42 -31.55
C PRO A 101 -12.48 -0.33 -32.89
N VAL A 102 -13.32 -1.36 -32.99
CA VAL A 102 -13.64 -1.97 -34.29
C VAL A 102 -14.37 -0.90 -35.13
N PRO A 103 -13.96 -0.64 -36.38
CA PRO A 103 -14.66 0.33 -37.23
C PRO A 103 -16.12 -0.10 -37.46
N ASP A 104 -17.07 0.79 -37.19
CA ASP A 104 -18.48 0.59 -37.54
C ASP A 104 -18.73 0.95 -39.02
N GLU A 105 -19.74 0.33 -39.65
CA GLU A 105 -20.05 0.54 -41.08
C GLU A 105 -20.44 1.99 -41.42
N ASP A 106 -20.89 2.76 -40.42
CA ASP A 106 -21.29 4.16 -40.53
C ASP A 106 -20.22 5.15 -40.01
N ASP A 107 -19.04 4.66 -39.64
CA ASP A 107 -18.03 5.46 -38.94
C ASP A 107 -17.26 6.35 -39.93
N GLN A 108 -17.77 7.57 -40.13
CA GLN A 108 -17.02 8.64 -40.77
C GLN A 108 -15.83 8.98 -39.88
N ARG A 109 -14.67 8.36 -40.16
CA ARG A 109 -13.36 8.53 -39.47
C ARG A 109 -13.22 9.89 -38.80
N ALA A 110 -13.68 9.99 -37.55
CA ALA A 110 -13.32 11.10 -36.68
C ALA A 110 -11.85 10.89 -36.32
N ALA A 111 -11.02 11.92 -36.48
CA ALA A 111 -9.64 11.84 -36.03
C ALA A 111 -9.65 11.55 -34.52
N THR A 112 -9.08 10.40 -34.12
CA THR A 112 -8.92 10.08 -32.71
C THR A 112 -8.02 11.14 -32.09
N PRO A 113 -8.46 11.88 -31.05
CA PRO A 113 -7.62 12.90 -30.44
C PRO A 113 -6.32 12.26 -29.95
N GLU A 114 -5.18 12.84 -30.33
CA GLU A 114 -3.87 12.41 -29.84
C GLU A 114 -3.84 12.56 -28.32
N THR A 115 -3.66 11.44 -27.61
CA THR A 115 -3.52 11.48 -26.16
C THR A 115 -2.10 11.95 -25.82
N PRO A 116 -1.93 13.01 -25.02
CA PRO A 116 -0.60 13.48 -24.64
C PRO A 116 0.21 12.38 -23.95
N GLY A 117 1.50 12.25 -24.28
CA GLY A 117 2.42 11.30 -23.64
C GLY A 117 2.82 11.66 -22.19
N HIS A 118 2.07 12.54 -21.53
CA HIS A 118 2.30 13.00 -20.17
C HIS A 118 0.99 13.19 -19.42
N TRP A 119 1.08 13.15 -18.09
CA TRP A 119 0.08 13.70 -17.19
C TRP A 119 0.40 15.16 -16.93
N THR A 120 -0.61 15.97 -16.68
CA THR A 120 -0.49 17.27 -16.06
C THR A 120 -0.53 17.13 -14.54
N TYR A 121 -0.08 18.15 -13.82
CA TYR A 121 -0.21 18.20 -12.36
C TYR A 121 -1.68 18.03 -11.92
N TRP A 122 -2.63 18.53 -12.70
CA TRP A 122 -4.05 18.55 -12.36
C TRP A 122 -4.79 17.24 -12.69
N ASP A 123 -4.40 16.54 -13.77
CA ASP A 123 -5.05 15.32 -14.24
C ASP A 123 -4.26 14.03 -13.96
N GLN A 124 -3.17 14.12 -13.20
CA GLN A 124 -2.44 12.93 -12.73
C GLN A 124 -3.38 11.98 -11.97
N PRO A 125 -3.26 10.66 -12.17
CA PRO A 125 -4.11 9.68 -11.53
C PRO A 125 -3.99 9.74 -10.00
N ASP A 126 -5.10 9.46 -9.33
CA ASP A 126 -5.17 9.30 -7.87
C ASP A 126 -4.77 10.52 -7.01
N ALA A 127 -4.41 11.67 -7.59
CA ALA A 127 -4.18 12.91 -6.83
C ALA A 127 -5.47 13.72 -6.58
N PHE A 128 -6.36 13.75 -7.57
CA PHE A 128 -7.66 14.45 -7.49
C PHE A 128 -7.52 15.88 -6.96
N LEU A 129 -6.59 16.64 -7.53
CA LEU A 129 -6.30 18.01 -7.13
C LEU A 129 -7.42 18.95 -7.56
N ASP A 130 -7.75 19.90 -6.69
CA ASP A 130 -8.78 20.90 -6.93
C ASP A 130 -8.14 22.29 -7.10
N PRO A 131 -8.21 22.88 -8.31
CA PRO A 131 -7.72 24.24 -8.58
C PRO A 131 -8.29 25.33 -7.65
N GLU A 132 -9.48 25.11 -7.10
CA GLU A 132 -10.13 26.05 -6.18
C GLU A 132 -9.63 25.91 -4.73
N ARG A 133 -8.94 24.81 -4.39
CA ARG A 133 -8.31 24.63 -3.07
C ARG A 133 -6.91 25.29 -3.09
N PRO A 134 -6.65 26.34 -2.29
CA PRO A 134 -5.34 27.01 -2.29
C PRO A 134 -4.17 26.08 -1.95
N GLY A 135 -4.40 25.06 -1.11
CA GLY A 135 -3.38 24.08 -0.72
C GLY A 135 -2.96 23.13 -1.85
N ASP A 136 -3.74 23.01 -2.92
CA ASP A 136 -3.42 22.17 -4.06
C ASP A 136 -2.63 22.94 -5.14
N ARG A 137 -2.60 24.29 -5.07
CA ARG A 137 -1.93 25.12 -6.08
C ARG A 137 -0.41 25.02 -6.00
N LEU A 138 0.24 25.03 -7.16
CA LEU A 138 1.69 25.12 -7.24
C LEU A 138 2.19 26.48 -6.72
N PRO A 139 3.30 26.53 -5.97
CA PRO A 139 3.96 27.79 -5.66
C PRO A 139 4.47 28.45 -6.95
N SER A 140 4.45 29.78 -7.03
CA SER A 140 5.04 30.49 -8.17
C SER A 140 6.57 30.39 -8.12
N PRO A 141 7.24 29.77 -9.10
CA PRO A 141 8.69 29.56 -9.08
C PRO A 141 9.52 30.84 -9.00
N ALA A 142 8.97 31.96 -9.50
CA ALA A 142 9.63 33.26 -9.50
C ALA A 142 9.75 33.88 -8.11
N THR A 143 8.88 33.49 -7.17
CA THR A 143 8.84 34.03 -5.81
C THR A 143 9.19 33.00 -4.75
N ALA A 144 8.93 31.72 -5.01
CA ALA A 144 9.16 30.63 -4.06
C ALA A 144 9.58 29.35 -4.81
N PRO A 145 10.89 29.10 -4.97
CA PRO A 145 11.39 27.82 -5.46
C PRO A 145 10.89 26.64 -4.62
N PHE A 146 10.68 25.50 -5.27
CA PHE A 146 10.16 24.30 -4.62
C PHE A 146 10.71 23.02 -5.25
N VAL A 147 10.72 21.96 -4.45
CA VAL A 147 11.00 20.59 -4.90
C VAL A 147 9.70 19.93 -5.30
N VAL A 148 9.68 19.34 -6.48
CA VAL A 148 8.64 18.41 -6.90
C VAL A 148 9.07 17.02 -6.46
N TYR A 149 8.19 16.31 -5.75
CA TYR A 149 8.47 14.98 -5.24
C TYR A 149 7.32 14.01 -5.51
N LEU A 150 7.66 12.73 -5.55
CA LEU A 150 6.73 11.62 -5.66
C LEU A 150 6.40 11.12 -4.25
N GLN A 151 5.11 11.07 -3.91
CA GLN A 151 4.58 10.35 -2.75
C GLN A 151 3.94 9.04 -3.23
N VAL A 152 4.33 7.92 -2.65
CA VAL A 152 3.86 6.58 -3.03
C VAL A 152 3.32 5.86 -1.81
N TRP A 153 2.18 5.20 -1.94
CA TRP A 153 1.60 4.39 -0.88
C TRP A 153 0.65 3.36 -1.49
N GLU A 154 0.12 2.46 -0.67
CA GLU A 154 -0.76 1.40 -1.14
C GLU A 154 -2.12 1.43 -0.46
N ARG A 155 -3.17 1.16 -1.24
CA ARG A 155 -4.54 1.06 -0.73
C ARG A 155 -5.26 -0.16 -1.25
N THR A 156 -6.19 -0.65 -0.45
CA THR A 156 -7.10 -1.71 -0.88
C THR A 156 -8.24 -1.14 -1.71
N VAL A 157 -8.55 -1.82 -2.82
CA VAL A 157 -9.66 -1.55 -3.76
C VAL A 157 -10.59 -2.76 -3.73
N THR A 158 -11.88 -2.55 -3.56
CA THR A 158 -12.93 -3.59 -3.60
C THR A 158 -13.87 -3.31 -4.78
N ALA A 159 -14.82 -4.20 -5.07
CA ALA A 159 -15.70 -3.98 -6.22
C ALA A 159 -16.71 -2.84 -6.02
N ALA A 160 -16.90 -2.41 -4.77
CA ALA A 160 -17.63 -1.17 -4.48
C ALA A 160 -16.91 0.08 -5.02
N GLU A 161 -15.59 0.04 -5.23
CA GLU A 161 -14.83 1.11 -5.87
C GLU A 161 -14.49 0.79 -7.34
N ASP A 162 -14.20 -0.46 -7.67
CA ASP A 162 -13.97 -0.91 -9.06
C ASP A 162 -14.92 -2.09 -9.39
N PRO A 163 -16.12 -1.81 -9.93
CA PRO A 163 -17.12 -2.83 -10.22
C PRO A 163 -16.65 -3.93 -11.17
N ALA A 164 -15.60 -3.70 -11.96
CA ALA A 164 -15.03 -4.70 -12.86
C ALA A 164 -14.30 -5.83 -12.12
N LEU A 165 -13.98 -5.65 -10.84
CA LEU A 165 -13.40 -6.70 -10.00
C LEU A 165 -14.39 -7.83 -9.66
N ARG A 166 -15.70 -7.58 -9.82
CA ARG A 166 -16.73 -8.57 -9.51
C ARG A 166 -16.88 -9.59 -10.66
N GLU A 167 -16.92 -10.87 -10.31
CA GLU A 167 -17.32 -11.92 -11.25
C GLU A 167 -18.83 -11.84 -11.51
N VAL A 168 -19.20 -11.34 -12.69
CA VAL A 168 -20.60 -11.12 -13.07
C VAL A 168 -21.39 -12.43 -13.10
N ALA A 169 -20.75 -13.56 -13.41
CA ALA A 169 -21.41 -14.87 -13.45
C ALA A 169 -21.89 -15.37 -12.08
N LEU A 170 -21.35 -14.85 -10.97
CA LEU A 170 -21.83 -15.17 -9.62
C LEU A 170 -23.12 -14.43 -9.25
N GLY A 171 -23.58 -13.50 -10.10
CA GLY A 171 -24.80 -12.73 -9.87
C GLY A 171 -24.60 -11.53 -8.96
N ALA A 172 -25.53 -10.58 -9.03
CA ALA A 172 -25.40 -9.30 -8.33
C ALA A 172 -25.52 -9.37 -6.80
N ALA A 173 -26.02 -10.49 -6.25
CA ALA A 173 -26.23 -10.70 -4.82
C ALA A 173 -25.04 -11.38 -4.11
N MET A 174 -24.06 -11.88 -4.85
CA MET A 174 -22.88 -12.52 -4.26
C MET A 174 -21.84 -11.47 -3.84
N PRO A 175 -21.19 -11.66 -2.68
CA PRO A 175 -20.15 -10.75 -2.21
C PRO A 175 -18.94 -10.76 -3.15
N ASP A 176 -18.13 -9.70 -3.05
CA ASP A 176 -16.85 -9.62 -3.74
C ASP A 176 -15.98 -10.83 -3.35
N THR A 177 -15.36 -11.47 -4.34
CA THR A 177 -14.54 -12.66 -4.10
C THR A 177 -13.13 -12.33 -3.63
N ALA A 178 -12.62 -11.16 -4.01
CA ALA A 178 -11.29 -10.68 -3.63
C ALA A 178 -11.18 -9.17 -3.79
N ALA A 179 -10.32 -8.56 -2.98
CA ALA A 179 -9.89 -7.18 -3.16
C ALA A 179 -8.60 -7.10 -3.99
N ARG A 180 -8.18 -5.89 -4.35
CA ARG A 180 -6.86 -5.58 -4.92
C ARG A 180 -6.11 -4.63 -4.01
N VAL A 181 -4.79 -4.68 -4.07
CA VAL A 181 -3.93 -3.62 -3.54
C VAL A 181 -3.45 -2.80 -4.72
N LYS A 182 -3.76 -1.50 -4.71
CA LYS A 182 -3.36 -0.53 -5.72
C LYS A 182 -2.21 0.32 -5.18
N VAL A 183 -1.14 0.41 -5.95
CA VAL A 183 -0.08 1.42 -5.74
C VAL A 183 -0.63 2.77 -6.18
N VAL A 184 -0.69 3.71 -5.26
CA VAL A 184 -1.05 5.09 -5.50
C VAL A 184 0.20 5.93 -5.49
N TRP A 185 0.33 6.80 -6.48
CA TRP A 185 1.39 7.78 -6.54
C TRP A 185 0.82 9.17 -6.78
N GLN A 186 1.46 10.17 -6.20
CA GLN A 186 1.08 11.59 -6.35
C GLN A 186 2.36 12.41 -6.49
N VAL A 187 2.38 13.33 -7.46
CA VAL A 187 3.41 14.33 -7.66
C VAL A 187 2.97 15.62 -6.99
N LEU A 188 3.72 16.05 -5.97
CA LEU A 188 3.35 17.17 -5.10
C LEU A 188 4.51 18.18 -4.97
N PRO A 189 4.21 19.48 -4.75
CA PRO A 189 5.22 20.48 -4.45
C PRO A 189 5.63 20.44 -2.96
N LEU A 190 6.90 20.76 -2.69
CA LEU A 190 7.46 20.90 -1.35
C LEU A 190 8.36 22.14 -1.30
N SER A 191 8.06 23.07 -0.39
CA SER A 191 8.85 24.30 -0.26
C SER A 191 10.27 24.01 0.26
N LEU A 192 11.25 24.83 -0.14
CA LEU A 192 12.60 24.74 0.39
C LEU A 192 12.65 24.96 1.91
N GLY A 193 11.77 25.80 2.45
CA GLY A 193 11.63 26.00 3.90
C GLY A 193 11.21 24.73 4.65
N ALA A 194 10.35 23.88 4.06
CA ALA A 194 9.98 22.60 4.65
C ALA A 194 11.15 21.58 4.66
N LEU A 195 12.15 21.80 3.81
CA LEU A 195 13.41 21.07 3.78
C LEU A 195 14.51 21.71 4.65
N GLU A 196 14.19 22.80 5.35
CA GLU A 196 15.15 23.58 6.15
C GLU A 196 16.33 24.10 5.28
N ILE A 197 16.04 24.45 4.02
CA ILE A 197 17.00 25.05 3.09
C ILE A 197 16.73 26.55 2.99
N GLU A 198 17.72 27.36 3.38
CA GLU A 198 17.67 28.83 3.32
C GLU A 198 18.27 29.40 2.02
N GLU A 199 19.14 28.61 1.36
CA GLU A 199 19.76 28.99 0.10
C GLU A 199 18.72 29.17 -1.01
N SER A 200 18.84 30.23 -1.80
CA SER A 200 17.93 30.48 -2.93
C SER A 200 18.22 29.57 -4.14
N GLU A 201 19.49 29.18 -4.32
CA GLU A 201 19.98 28.32 -5.40
C GLU A 201 20.79 27.12 -4.86
N PRO A 202 20.17 26.20 -4.08
CA PRO A 202 20.88 25.06 -3.53
C PRO A 202 21.36 24.09 -4.64
N SER A 203 22.49 23.44 -4.36
CA SER A 203 22.99 22.38 -5.24
C SER A 203 22.06 21.14 -5.24
N ARG A 204 22.15 20.31 -6.29
CA ARG A 204 21.40 19.04 -6.37
C ARG A 204 21.67 18.12 -5.17
N GLU A 205 22.90 18.09 -4.68
CA GLU A 205 23.32 17.26 -3.55
C GLU A 205 22.70 17.78 -2.24
N THR A 206 22.76 19.10 -2.01
CA THR A 206 22.12 19.76 -0.86
C THR A 206 20.63 19.43 -0.79
N VAL A 207 19.92 19.53 -1.92
CA VAL A 207 18.49 19.22 -1.99
C VAL A 207 18.22 17.74 -1.74
N ARG A 208 18.99 16.83 -2.36
CA ARG A 208 18.82 15.38 -2.16
C ARG A 208 19.04 14.98 -0.70
N ASP A 209 20.07 15.51 -0.04
CA ASP A 209 20.37 15.19 1.35
C ASP A 209 19.31 15.72 2.32
N ALA A 210 18.86 16.97 2.11
CA ALA A 210 17.78 17.56 2.90
C ALA A 210 16.48 16.78 2.69
N PHE A 211 16.14 16.45 1.45
CA PHE A 211 14.98 15.63 1.13
C PHE A 211 15.05 14.25 1.79
N ALA A 212 16.20 13.58 1.75
CA ALA A 212 16.37 12.27 2.38
C ALA A 212 16.17 12.33 3.91
N ARG A 213 16.62 13.40 4.58
CA ARG A 213 16.33 13.61 6.02
C ARG A 213 14.85 13.84 6.27
N TRP A 214 14.21 14.69 5.46
CA TRP A 214 12.77 14.96 5.55
C TRP A 214 11.94 13.68 5.33
N ALA A 215 12.23 12.94 4.27
CA ALA A 215 11.54 11.69 3.90
C ALA A 215 11.67 10.63 5.00
N ARG A 216 12.87 10.45 5.59
CA ARG A 216 13.06 9.53 6.72
C ARG A 216 12.20 9.89 7.94
N ARG A 217 12.13 11.16 8.31
CA ARG A 217 11.28 11.65 9.41
C ARG A 217 9.80 11.41 9.10
N ARG A 218 9.39 11.61 7.84
CA ARG A 218 7.99 11.45 7.42
C ARG A 218 7.56 9.99 7.32
N SER A 219 8.47 9.10 6.90
CA SER A 219 8.18 7.67 6.71
C SER A 219 8.19 6.88 8.01
N THR A 220 8.91 7.35 9.04
CA THR A 220 8.97 6.67 10.34
C THR A 220 7.65 6.90 11.11
N PRO A 221 6.87 5.84 11.44
CA PRO A 221 5.72 6.00 12.32
C PRO A 221 6.19 6.29 13.75
N SER A 222 5.59 7.27 14.42
CA SER A 222 5.82 7.51 15.86
C SER A 222 4.72 6.93 16.74
N ALA A 223 3.48 6.84 16.23
CA ALA A 223 2.39 6.19 16.93
C ALA A 223 2.70 4.70 17.21
N ARG A 224 2.32 4.24 18.40
CA ARG A 224 2.37 2.83 18.79
C ARG A 224 1.11 2.48 19.56
N LEU A 225 0.55 1.30 19.30
CA LEU A 225 -0.62 0.77 19.99
C LEU A 225 -0.29 -0.59 20.59
N ALA A 226 -0.94 -0.94 21.71
CA ALA A 226 -1.05 -2.31 22.19
C ALA A 226 -2.54 -2.66 22.35
N ALA A 227 -2.89 -3.93 22.13
CA ALA A 227 -4.26 -4.42 22.33
C ALA A 227 -4.27 -5.58 23.32
N ARG A 228 -5.37 -5.72 24.05
CA ARG A 228 -5.61 -6.85 24.95
C ARG A 228 -7.08 -7.21 25.04
N ALA A 229 -7.35 -8.36 25.64
CA ALA A 229 -8.65 -8.70 26.18
C ALA A 229 -8.58 -8.68 27.71
N GLU A 230 -9.51 -8.01 28.38
CA GLU A 230 -9.68 -8.00 29.83
C GLU A 230 -11.10 -8.43 30.22
N ARG A 231 -11.22 -9.25 31.27
CA ARG A 231 -12.52 -9.69 31.78
C ARG A 231 -13.30 -8.46 32.29
N PRO A 232 -14.48 -8.15 31.73
CA PRO A 232 -15.32 -7.07 32.22
C PRO A 232 -15.67 -7.27 33.71
N GLY A 233 -15.60 -6.21 34.54
CA GLY A 233 -15.89 -6.32 35.98
C GLY A 233 -17.30 -6.80 36.37
N HIS A 234 -18.25 -6.84 35.42
CA HIS A 234 -19.63 -7.35 35.57
C HIS A 234 -19.80 -8.74 34.95
N ALA A 235 -18.72 -9.49 34.77
CA ALA A 235 -18.73 -10.79 34.11
C ALA A 235 -19.66 -11.85 34.76
N ASP A 236 -20.12 -11.62 35.99
CA ASP A 236 -20.98 -12.53 36.75
C ASP A 236 -22.49 -12.26 36.54
N GLU A 237 -22.86 -11.21 35.80
CA GLU A 237 -24.28 -10.82 35.59
C GLU A 237 -24.92 -11.48 34.36
N ASP A 238 -24.13 -12.03 33.43
CA ASP A 238 -24.61 -12.77 32.25
C ASP A 238 -23.71 -14.00 31.93
N PRO A 239 -23.96 -15.17 32.57
CA PRO A 239 -23.11 -16.36 32.45
C PRO A 239 -23.38 -17.23 31.22
N CYS A 240 -24.35 -16.90 30.36
CA CYS A 240 -25.01 -17.91 29.52
C CYS A 240 -24.49 -18.07 28.08
N LEU A 241 -23.51 -17.29 27.62
CA LEU A 241 -23.07 -17.35 26.20
C LEU A 241 -21.56 -17.64 26.00
N VAL A 242 -20.71 -17.47 27.01
CA VAL A 242 -19.25 -17.65 26.89
C VAL A 242 -18.69 -18.28 28.17
N LYS A 243 -17.59 -19.05 28.07
CA LYS A 243 -16.90 -19.65 29.24
C LYS A 243 -16.65 -18.59 30.33
N PRO A 244 -16.84 -18.92 31.63
CA PRO A 244 -16.70 -17.95 32.73
C PRO A 244 -15.35 -17.21 32.79
N ASP A 245 -14.26 -17.84 32.33
CA ASP A 245 -12.91 -17.27 32.35
C ASP A 245 -12.52 -16.51 31.07
N ALA A 246 -13.42 -16.44 30.07
CA ALA A 246 -13.15 -15.74 28.81
C ALA A 246 -13.04 -14.23 29.03
N ARG A 247 -12.00 -13.63 28.45
CA ARG A 247 -11.72 -12.19 28.52
C ARG A 247 -12.41 -11.45 27.38
N TYR A 248 -12.38 -12.03 26.18
CA TYR A 248 -13.23 -11.64 25.05
C TYR A 248 -14.57 -12.37 25.14
N ARG A 249 -15.67 -11.63 24.99
CA ARG A 249 -17.04 -12.15 25.15
C ARG A 249 -17.93 -12.03 23.91
N GLY A 250 -17.38 -11.61 22.78
CA GLY A 250 -18.15 -11.55 21.54
C GLY A 250 -18.56 -12.95 21.07
N PRO A 251 -19.77 -13.08 20.47
CA PRO A 251 -20.30 -14.37 20.03
C PRO A 251 -19.55 -14.94 18.81
N GLU A 252 -18.84 -14.10 18.08
CA GLU A 252 -18.20 -14.41 16.80
C GLU A 252 -16.71 -14.09 16.81
N ASN A 253 -15.95 -14.66 15.87
CA ASN A 253 -14.58 -14.24 15.64
C ASN A 253 -14.61 -12.91 14.89
N GLN A 254 -13.79 -11.94 15.34
CA GLN A 254 -13.76 -10.59 14.76
C GLN A 254 -12.34 -10.21 14.33
N LEU A 255 -12.23 -9.25 13.42
CA LEU A 255 -10.98 -8.59 13.04
C LEU A 255 -11.12 -7.09 13.28
N TYR A 256 -10.90 -6.67 14.53
CA TYR A 256 -11.04 -5.27 14.88
C TYR A 256 -10.03 -4.43 14.11
N ARG A 257 -10.48 -3.33 13.50
CA ARG A 257 -9.62 -2.27 12.96
C ARG A 257 -9.74 -1.05 13.84
N VAL A 258 -8.61 -0.54 14.32
CA VAL A 258 -8.52 0.74 15.04
C VAL A 258 -7.78 1.70 14.13
N GLU A 259 -8.46 2.74 13.65
CA GLU A 259 -7.94 3.67 12.66
C GLU A 259 -7.96 5.10 13.18
N VAL A 260 -6.84 5.81 13.04
CA VAL A 260 -6.76 7.24 13.30
C VAL A 260 -7.63 7.98 12.28
N HIS A 261 -8.64 8.67 12.78
CA HIS A 261 -9.54 9.47 11.97
C HIS A 261 -8.96 10.88 11.76
N THR A 262 -8.92 11.69 12.81
CA THR A 262 -8.21 12.97 12.81
C THR A 262 -6.79 12.77 13.32
N GLY A 263 -5.79 13.11 12.51
CA GLY A 263 -4.38 13.10 12.93
C GLY A 263 -4.01 14.28 13.85
N GLY A 264 -2.79 14.27 14.37
CA GLY A 264 -2.27 15.28 15.29
C GLY A 264 -1.53 14.66 16.47
N GLU A 265 -1.33 15.47 17.51
CA GLU A 265 -0.82 15.02 18.81
C GLU A 265 -1.95 14.46 19.67
N ALA A 266 -1.60 13.79 20.77
CA ALA A 266 -2.59 13.31 21.75
C ALA A 266 -3.48 14.46 22.27
N GLY A 267 -4.79 14.22 22.35
CA GLY A 267 -5.80 15.21 22.73
C GLY A 267 -6.44 15.97 21.56
N ASP A 268 -5.75 16.10 20.43
CA ASP A 268 -6.32 16.57 19.16
C ASP A 268 -6.73 15.40 18.27
N ALA A 269 -5.88 14.38 18.23
CA ALA A 269 -6.12 13.19 17.44
C ALA A 269 -7.35 12.40 17.93
N THR A 270 -8.05 11.80 16.97
CA THR A 270 -9.19 10.91 17.21
C THR A 270 -9.01 9.60 16.45
N PHE A 271 -9.67 8.55 16.91
CA PHE A 271 -9.72 7.27 16.23
C PHE A 271 -11.16 6.77 16.11
N LYS A 272 -11.40 5.98 15.07
CA LYS A 272 -12.62 5.21 14.83
C LYS A 272 -12.25 3.74 14.81
N TRP A 273 -13.23 2.87 15.01
CA TRP A 273 -12.95 1.44 14.97
C TRP A 273 -14.11 0.66 14.37
N SER A 274 -13.80 -0.54 13.87
CA SER A 274 -14.78 -1.47 13.34
C SER A 274 -14.46 -2.90 13.76
N ARG A 275 -15.47 -3.75 13.94
CA ARG A 275 -15.34 -5.18 14.28
C ARG A 275 -14.89 -6.02 13.09
N GLU A 276 -15.33 -5.65 11.88
CA GLU A 276 -15.08 -6.38 10.64
C GLU A 276 -14.07 -5.66 9.74
N ASN A 277 -13.00 -5.11 10.31
CA ASN A 277 -11.94 -4.40 9.59
C ASN A 277 -12.45 -3.20 8.74
N GLY A 278 -13.63 -2.66 9.04
CA GLY A 278 -14.28 -1.63 8.25
C GLY A 278 -14.73 -2.11 6.87
N SER A 279 -14.94 -3.43 6.69
CA SER A 279 -15.32 -4.04 5.41
C SER A 279 -16.79 -3.84 5.03
N VAL A 280 -17.64 -3.44 5.98
CA VAL A 280 -19.05 -3.11 5.72
C VAL A 280 -19.14 -1.80 4.93
N VAL A 281 -19.28 -1.93 3.61
CA VAL A 281 -19.34 -0.83 2.65
C VAL A 281 -20.51 -0.99 1.71
N LEU A 282 -21.29 0.07 1.55
CA LEU A 282 -22.48 0.10 0.72
C LEU A 282 -22.27 1.11 -0.41
N PRO A 283 -22.25 0.69 -1.69
CA PRO A 283 -22.16 1.61 -2.82
C PRO A 283 -23.35 2.56 -2.85
N VAL A 284 -23.10 3.81 -3.22
CA VAL A 284 -24.07 4.91 -3.24
C VAL A 284 -24.42 5.24 -4.69
N ASP A 285 -25.71 5.29 -4.99
CA ASP A 285 -26.22 5.73 -6.30
C ASP A 285 -26.36 7.25 -6.34
N GLU A 286 -26.92 7.83 -5.27
CA GLU A 286 -27.28 9.23 -5.20
C GLU A 286 -27.21 9.76 -3.76
N VAL A 287 -26.88 11.04 -3.63
CA VAL A 287 -26.97 11.78 -2.38
C VAL A 287 -27.91 12.97 -2.63
N ASP A 288 -28.90 13.15 -1.76
CA ASP A 288 -29.85 14.26 -1.78
C ASP A 288 -30.02 14.83 -0.36
N GLY A 289 -29.46 16.02 -0.11
CA GLY A 289 -29.36 16.58 1.23
C GLY A 289 -28.73 15.59 2.23
N THR A 290 -29.53 15.15 3.22
CA THR A 290 -29.14 14.17 4.24
C THR A 290 -29.52 12.73 3.89
N TRP A 291 -30.23 12.51 2.79
CA TRP A 291 -30.60 11.19 2.30
C TRP A 291 -29.54 10.65 1.35
N VAL A 292 -29.17 9.38 1.57
CA VAL A 292 -28.24 8.64 0.73
C VAL A 292 -28.97 7.44 0.16
N GLN A 293 -29.06 7.37 -1.17
CA GLN A 293 -29.60 6.25 -1.92
C GLN A 293 -28.50 5.21 -2.14
N LEU A 294 -28.74 3.98 -1.70
CA LEU A 294 -27.81 2.87 -1.83
C LEU A 294 -28.12 2.03 -3.07
N ALA A 295 -27.06 1.56 -3.74
CA ALA A 295 -27.15 0.62 -4.86
C ALA A 295 -27.67 -0.75 -4.41
N THR A 296 -27.32 -1.15 -3.18
CA THR A 296 -27.74 -2.38 -2.53
C THR A 296 -27.82 -2.17 -1.01
N LEU A 297 -28.68 -2.93 -0.33
CA LEU A 297 -28.78 -2.95 1.14
C LEU A 297 -27.74 -3.88 1.79
N GLY A 298 -26.90 -4.57 1.00
CA GLY A 298 -26.04 -5.64 1.48
C GLY A 298 -26.58 -7.03 1.12
N HIS A 299 -26.01 -8.06 1.75
CA HIS A 299 -26.18 -9.47 1.38
C HIS A 299 -27.50 -10.10 1.91
N ASP A 300 -28.07 -9.50 2.96
CA ASP A 300 -29.21 -10.01 3.73
C ASP A 300 -30.32 -8.93 3.81
N ASP A 301 -31.57 -9.35 4.02
CA ASP A 301 -32.71 -8.43 4.28
C ASP A 301 -32.55 -7.57 5.56
N ARG A 302 -31.44 -7.77 6.30
CA ARG A 302 -30.96 -6.89 7.34
C ARG A 302 -29.76 -6.15 6.78
N LEU A 303 -29.91 -4.85 6.59
CA LEU A 303 -28.79 -3.95 6.42
C LEU A 303 -27.66 -4.33 7.37
N GLY A 304 -26.42 -4.31 6.89
CA GLY A 304 -25.25 -4.18 7.75
C GLY A 304 -25.19 -2.80 8.44
N LEU A 305 -26.31 -2.11 8.60
CA LEU A 305 -26.46 -0.80 9.22
C LEU A 305 -27.71 -0.81 10.11
N ASP A 306 -27.56 -0.28 11.30
CA ASP A 306 -28.62 -0.01 12.24
C ASP A 306 -28.75 1.50 12.51
N VAL A 307 -29.94 1.92 12.95
CA VAL A 307 -30.14 3.30 13.43
C VAL A 307 -29.22 3.54 14.63
N GLY A 308 -28.44 4.61 14.57
CA GLY A 308 -27.44 4.95 15.58
C GLY A 308 -26.00 4.61 15.20
N ASP A 309 -25.79 3.86 14.12
CA ASP A 309 -24.45 3.57 13.61
C ASP A 309 -23.75 4.83 13.12
N HIS A 310 -22.43 4.86 13.28
CA HIS A 310 -21.60 5.88 12.66
C HIS A 310 -21.19 5.43 11.27
N VAL A 311 -21.28 6.33 10.31
CA VAL A 311 -20.95 6.09 8.92
C VAL A 311 -20.09 7.21 8.35
N GLU A 312 -19.26 6.85 7.39
CA GLU A 312 -18.44 7.77 6.62
C GLU A 312 -18.84 7.65 5.15
N LEU A 313 -19.34 8.73 4.56
CA LEU A 313 -19.52 8.80 3.11
C LEU A 313 -18.17 9.18 2.49
N THR A 314 -17.70 8.38 1.54
CA THR A 314 -16.43 8.61 0.83
C THR A 314 -16.57 8.24 -0.64
N ASP A 315 -15.55 8.56 -1.43
CA ASP A 315 -15.42 8.20 -2.83
C ASP A 315 -13.93 7.97 -3.17
N THR A 316 -13.65 7.55 -4.40
CA THR A 316 -12.30 7.25 -4.88
C THR A 316 -11.34 8.43 -4.71
N ALA A 317 -11.83 9.66 -4.89
CA ALA A 317 -11.01 10.86 -4.79
C ALA A 317 -10.54 11.07 -3.36
N HIS A 318 -11.48 11.13 -2.41
CA HIS A 318 -11.17 11.36 -1.01
C HIS A 318 -10.41 10.20 -0.37
N ALA A 319 -10.70 8.96 -0.78
CA ALA A 319 -9.94 7.79 -0.36
C ALA A 319 -8.47 7.85 -0.84
N SER A 320 -8.21 8.38 -2.04
CA SER A 320 -6.85 8.53 -2.58
C SER A 320 -6.10 9.73 -2.00
N ARG A 321 -6.82 10.75 -1.56
CA ARG A 321 -6.26 11.91 -0.84
C ARG A 321 -6.02 11.67 0.65
N LEU A 322 -6.55 10.57 1.19
CA LEU A 322 -6.50 10.26 2.62
C LEU A 322 -7.16 11.34 3.49
N ASP A 323 -8.22 11.94 2.96
CA ASP A 323 -8.98 12.99 3.65
C ASP A 323 -9.85 12.37 4.76
N ALA A 324 -9.80 12.95 5.97
CA ALA A 324 -10.70 12.59 7.05
C ALA A 324 -12.06 13.26 6.83
N LEU A 325 -13.07 12.48 6.44
CA LEU A 325 -14.41 12.98 6.15
C LEU A 325 -15.33 12.92 7.38
N PRO A 326 -16.33 13.80 7.51
CA PRO A 326 -17.22 13.80 8.68
C PRO A 326 -17.85 12.42 8.94
N LEU A 327 -17.76 11.96 10.18
CA LEU A 327 -18.51 10.79 10.65
C LEU A 327 -19.93 11.23 10.99
N LEU A 328 -20.89 10.72 10.22
CA LEU A 328 -22.31 11.00 10.38
C LEU A 328 -22.99 9.83 11.06
N ARG A 329 -24.11 10.07 11.73
CA ARG A 329 -24.90 9.01 12.36
C ARG A 329 -26.10 8.65 11.50
N VAL A 330 -26.40 7.36 11.39
CA VAL A 330 -27.65 6.89 10.78
C VAL A 330 -28.82 7.26 11.68
N GLU A 331 -29.78 8.03 11.16
CA GLU A 331 -30.99 8.43 11.90
C GLU A 331 -32.23 7.64 11.48
N GLU A 332 -32.27 7.17 10.24
CA GLU A 332 -33.41 6.46 9.68
C GLU A 332 -33.00 5.56 8.53
N LEU A 333 -33.71 4.44 8.40
CA LEU A 333 -33.50 3.43 7.36
C LEU A 333 -34.83 3.19 6.63
N ASP A 334 -34.86 3.51 5.34
CA ASP A 334 -35.94 3.21 4.40
C ASP A 334 -35.53 1.99 3.58
N LEU A 335 -35.82 0.78 4.09
CA LEU A 335 -35.48 -0.48 3.42
C LEU A 335 -36.15 -0.61 2.03
N PRO A 336 -37.46 -0.37 1.86
CA PRO A 336 -38.10 -0.45 0.55
C PRO A 336 -37.51 0.52 -0.47
N GLY A 337 -37.16 1.73 -0.03
CA GLY A 337 -36.52 2.74 -0.88
C GLY A 337 -35.01 2.56 -1.05
N ARG A 338 -34.36 1.68 -0.27
CA ARG A 338 -32.89 1.57 -0.16
C ARG A 338 -32.21 2.90 0.18
N ARG A 339 -32.77 3.65 1.13
CA ARG A 339 -32.24 4.94 1.53
C ARG A 339 -31.92 5.00 3.01
N VAL A 340 -30.87 5.76 3.32
CA VAL A 340 -30.41 6.02 4.68
C VAL A 340 -30.44 7.52 4.90
N ARG A 341 -31.05 7.96 6.00
CA ARG A 341 -31.00 9.36 6.43
C ARG A 341 -29.87 9.55 7.44
N LEU A 342 -29.00 10.51 7.17
CA LEU A 342 -27.86 10.85 7.99
C LEU A 342 -28.19 12.03 8.92
N SER A 343 -27.43 12.14 10.02
CA SER A 343 -27.59 13.21 11.02
C SER A 343 -27.19 14.61 10.54
N GLY A 344 -26.62 14.71 9.34
CA GLY A 344 -26.19 15.94 8.71
C GLY A 344 -25.89 15.71 7.23
N GLU A 345 -25.72 16.80 6.48
CA GLU A 345 -25.33 16.68 5.09
C GLU A 345 -23.87 16.23 4.99
N PRO A 346 -23.54 15.34 4.03
CA PRO A 346 -22.16 15.02 3.73
C PRO A 346 -21.35 16.24 3.31
N ALA A 347 -20.03 16.16 3.45
CA ALA A 347 -19.15 17.27 3.07
C ALA A 347 -19.36 17.68 1.60
N PRO A 348 -19.25 18.99 1.28
CA PRO A 348 -19.47 19.48 -0.09
C PRO A 348 -18.62 18.74 -1.12
N GLY A 349 -19.22 18.35 -2.24
CA GLY A 349 -18.55 17.64 -3.34
C GLY A 349 -18.38 16.13 -3.13
N VAL A 350 -18.42 15.63 -1.89
CA VAL A 350 -18.26 14.20 -1.60
C VAL A 350 -19.45 13.39 -2.12
N GLY A 351 -19.14 12.36 -2.90
CA GLY A 351 -20.09 11.38 -3.39
C GLY A 351 -21.22 11.92 -4.27
N ARG A 352 -20.99 13.07 -4.91
CA ARG A 352 -21.90 13.66 -5.91
C ARG A 352 -21.57 13.25 -7.35
N LEU A 353 -20.44 12.57 -7.56
CA LEU A 353 -19.94 12.16 -8.87
C LEU A 353 -19.94 10.63 -8.97
N PRO A 354 -20.86 10.01 -9.74
CA PRO A 354 -20.97 8.55 -9.82
C PRO A 354 -19.71 7.84 -10.31
N HIS A 355 -18.94 8.49 -11.20
CA HIS A 355 -17.68 7.94 -11.73
C HIS A 355 -16.54 7.90 -10.70
N LEU A 356 -16.72 8.51 -9.52
CA LEU A 356 -15.80 8.38 -8.39
C LEU A 356 -16.21 7.26 -7.43
N HIS A 357 -17.25 6.49 -7.75
CA HIS A 357 -17.68 5.31 -7.00
C HIS A 357 -17.92 5.60 -5.51
N PRO A 358 -18.90 6.47 -5.18
CA PRO A 358 -19.18 6.80 -3.80
C PRO A 358 -19.69 5.59 -3.02
N SER A 359 -19.33 5.56 -1.75
CA SER A 359 -19.73 4.50 -0.84
C SER A 359 -19.88 4.98 0.59
N LEU A 360 -20.79 4.34 1.32
CA LEU A 360 -21.04 4.57 2.73
C LEU A 360 -20.41 3.44 3.53
N ARG A 361 -19.51 3.76 4.48
CA ARG A 361 -18.81 2.77 5.31
C ARG A 361 -19.28 2.84 6.75
N ARG A 362 -19.57 1.69 7.37
CA ARG A 362 -19.92 1.61 8.80
C ARG A 362 -18.68 1.63 9.70
N TRP A 363 -18.83 2.28 10.85
CA TRP A 363 -17.93 2.26 11.98
C TRP A 363 -18.69 1.97 13.28
N ASP A 364 -18.08 1.20 14.19
CA ASP A 364 -18.76 0.56 15.31
C ASP A 364 -18.58 1.29 16.65
N GLN A 365 -17.92 2.47 16.66
CA GLN A 365 -17.87 3.28 17.87
C GLN A 365 -19.27 3.82 18.23
N HIS A 366 -19.60 3.74 19.52
CA HIS A 366 -20.81 4.35 20.06
C HIS A 366 -20.46 5.18 21.30
N ALA A 367 -21.27 6.20 21.58
CA ALA A 367 -21.16 6.93 22.84
C ALA A 367 -21.56 5.99 23.99
N GLY A 368 -20.57 5.55 24.77
CA GLY A 368 -20.80 4.58 25.84
C GLY A 368 -21.33 5.20 27.14
N PRO A 369 -22.15 4.46 27.93
CA PRO A 369 -22.54 4.88 29.28
C PRO A 369 -21.32 4.92 30.22
N ARG A 370 -21.41 5.73 31.28
CA ARG A 370 -20.31 5.94 32.26
C ARG A 370 -19.79 4.61 32.81
N ARG A 371 -18.52 4.29 32.57
CA ARG A 371 -17.82 3.20 33.27
C ARG A 371 -16.71 3.81 34.13
N LYS A 372 -16.72 3.52 35.44
CA LYS A 372 -15.81 4.14 36.43
C LYS A 372 -15.78 5.67 36.38
N GLY A 373 -16.95 6.32 36.18
CA GLY A 373 -17.09 7.77 36.13
C GLY A 373 -16.75 8.45 34.79
N ARG A 374 -16.24 7.71 33.80
CA ARG A 374 -15.85 8.25 32.48
C ARG A 374 -16.84 7.81 31.40
N THR A 375 -17.41 8.78 30.68
CA THR A 375 -18.15 8.57 29.42
C THR A 375 -17.15 8.58 28.26
N THR A 376 -17.30 7.68 27.30
CA THR A 376 -16.61 7.81 26.00
C THR A 376 -17.28 8.93 25.23
N ALA A 377 -16.88 10.17 25.50
CA ALA A 377 -17.38 11.33 24.77
C ALA A 377 -16.76 11.30 23.37
N LEU A 378 -17.60 11.19 22.35
CA LEU A 378 -17.16 11.26 20.96
C LEU A 378 -16.92 12.71 20.55
N ARG A 379 -15.84 12.96 19.81
CA ARG A 379 -15.55 14.24 19.14
C ARG A 379 -15.80 14.04 17.65
N GLY A 380 -16.83 14.68 17.11
CA GLY A 380 -17.19 14.57 15.69
C GLY A 380 -17.45 13.13 15.25
N GLY A 381 -18.06 12.29 16.12
CA GLY A 381 -18.34 10.88 15.84
C GLY A 381 -17.17 9.91 16.04
N ALA A 382 -15.97 10.40 16.39
CA ALA A 382 -14.78 9.59 16.67
C ALA A 382 -14.41 9.61 18.17
N VAL A 383 -13.63 8.63 18.61
CA VAL A 383 -13.11 8.51 19.98
C VAL A 383 -11.82 9.33 20.11
N PRO A 384 -11.67 10.23 21.09
CA PRO A 384 -10.41 10.94 21.32
C PRO A 384 -9.26 9.97 21.67
N VAL A 385 -8.07 10.22 21.14
CA VAL A 385 -6.87 9.48 21.53
C VAL A 385 -6.39 10.00 22.89
N THR A 386 -6.35 9.11 23.88
CA THR A 386 -5.64 9.35 25.14
C THR A 386 -4.49 8.38 25.28
N GLU A 387 -3.30 8.92 25.50
CA GLU A 387 -2.09 8.13 25.70
C GLU A 387 -1.94 7.68 27.15
N GLY A 388 -1.22 6.58 27.36
CA GLY A 388 -0.86 6.15 28.71
C GLY A 388 -1.97 5.42 29.47
N GLU A 389 -3.14 5.21 28.87
CA GLU A 389 -4.28 4.52 29.47
C GLU A 389 -4.91 3.49 28.53
N TRP A 390 -5.61 2.50 29.10
CA TRP A 390 -6.39 1.52 28.34
C TRP A 390 -7.77 2.09 28.02
N LEU A 391 -8.12 2.10 26.74
CA LEU A 391 -9.37 2.57 26.19
C LEU A 391 -10.22 1.36 25.77
N PRO A 392 -11.46 1.23 26.28
CA PRO A 392 -12.33 0.12 25.90
C PRO A 392 -12.90 0.35 24.50
N LEU A 393 -12.96 -0.73 23.71
CA LEU A 393 -13.75 -0.79 22.47
C LEU A 393 -15.13 -1.39 22.81
N GLU A 394 -15.20 -2.71 22.93
CA GLU A 394 -16.37 -3.50 23.31
C GLU A 394 -15.95 -4.93 23.72
N ASP A 395 -16.86 -5.73 24.28
CA ASP A 395 -16.67 -7.17 24.53
C ASP A 395 -15.39 -7.60 25.26
N GLY A 396 -14.81 -6.69 26.05
CA GLY A 396 -13.56 -6.89 26.78
C GLY A 396 -12.30 -6.57 25.99
N VAL A 397 -12.40 -6.15 24.73
CA VAL A 397 -11.28 -5.64 23.92
C VAL A 397 -10.94 -4.22 24.34
N GLU A 398 -9.67 -3.99 24.63
CA GLU A 398 -9.13 -2.68 24.97
C GLU A 398 -7.85 -2.40 24.17
N VAL A 399 -7.61 -1.12 23.93
CA VAL A 399 -6.39 -0.62 23.28
C VAL A 399 -5.66 0.41 24.12
N TYR A 400 -4.36 0.50 23.93
CA TYR A 400 -3.46 1.40 24.64
C TYR A 400 -2.60 2.13 23.65
N PHE A 401 -2.64 3.46 23.66
CA PHE A 401 -1.75 4.30 22.87
C PHE A 401 -0.52 4.69 23.70
N ALA A 402 0.68 4.50 23.14
CA ALA A 402 1.93 4.87 23.80
C ALA A 402 2.05 6.39 23.94
N THR A 403 2.79 6.85 24.95
CA THR A 403 3.03 8.28 25.19
C THR A 403 3.99 8.89 24.16
N GLY A 404 3.71 10.11 23.70
CA GLY A 404 4.57 10.86 22.78
C GLY A 404 4.46 10.42 21.32
N GLY A 405 3.30 9.88 20.92
CA GLY A 405 3.02 9.51 19.55
C GLY A 405 2.44 10.67 18.74
N THR A 406 2.83 10.77 17.47
CA THR A 406 2.13 11.63 16.49
C THR A 406 1.28 10.72 15.61
N TYR A 407 0.00 11.05 15.52
CA TYR A 407 -1.01 10.26 14.81
C TYR A 407 -1.26 10.85 13.43
N ARG A 408 -1.35 10.00 12.41
CA ARG A 408 -1.68 10.44 11.04
C ARG A 408 -3.00 9.82 10.61
N THR A 409 -3.83 10.60 9.95
CA THR A 409 -5.09 10.11 9.37
C THR A 409 -4.84 8.85 8.53
N GLY A 410 -5.68 7.85 8.78
CA GLY A 410 -5.65 6.55 8.13
C GLY A 410 -4.65 5.54 8.69
N ASP A 411 -3.71 5.94 9.57
CA ASP A 411 -2.87 4.96 10.28
C ASP A 411 -3.76 4.03 11.10
N TYR A 412 -3.53 2.72 11.03
CA TYR A 412 -4.42 1.75 11.66
C TYR A 412 -3.70 0.53 12.23
N TRP A 413 -4.38 -0.18 13.13
CA TRP A 413 -3.99 -1.48 13.66
C TRP A 413 -5.12 -2.48 13.48
N THR A 414 -4.78 -3.75 13.32
CA THR A 414 -5.75 -4.85 13.30
C THR A 414 -5.57 -5.76 14.52
N VAL A 415 -6.67 -6.16 15.14
CA VAL A 415 -6.69 -6.96 16.37
C VAL A 415 -7.66 -8.14 16.16
N PRO A 416 -7.15 -9.33 15.78
CA PRO A 416 -8.00 -10.50 15.67
C PRO A 416 -8.47 -10.95 17.05
N ALA A 417 -9.79 -11.06 17.24
CA ALA A 417 -10.42 -11.59 18.45
C ALA A 417 -11.01 -12.97 18.17
N ARG A 418 -10.90 -13.91 19.13
CA ARG A 418 -11.36 -15.28 18.97
C ARG A 418 -12.22 -15.73 20.13
N THR A 419 -13.46 -16.12 19.84
CA THR A 419 -14.38 -16.67 20.84
C THR A 419 -13.82 -17.96 21.45
N ALA A 420 -13.20 -18.81 20.64
CA ALA A 420 -12.65 -20.10 21.07
C ALA A 420 -11.54 -19.97 22.13
N THR A 421 -10.69 -18.93 22.03
CA THR A 421 -9.63 -18.66 23.02
C THR A 421 -10.09 -17.70 24.11
N GLY A 422 -11.20 -17.00 23.91
CA GLY A 422 -11.69 -15.96 24.81
C GLY A 422 -10.71 -14.79 24.93
N GLY A 423 -9.97 -14.46 23.88
CA GLY A 423 -8.99 -13.36 23.88
C GLY A 423 -8.65 -12.83 22.49
N VAL A 424 -7.63 -11.97 22.44
CA VAL A 424 -7.10 -11.37 21.20
C VAL A 424 -5.76 -11.99 20.80
N GLU A 425 -5.53 -12.14 19.50
CA GLU A 425 -4.26 -12.58 18.91
C GLU A 425 -3.29 -11.40 18.82
N TRP A 426 -2.74 -10.95 19.95
CA TRP A 426 -1.78 -9.83 20.01
C TRP A 426 -0.38 -10.29 20.45
N PRO A 427 0.72 -9.74 19.89
CA PRO A 427 2.07 -10.07 20.35
C PRO A 427 2.28 -9.69 21.83
N THR A 428 2.89 -10.59 22.60
CA THR A 428 3.22 -10.36 24.02
C THR A 428 4.68 -10.64 24.33
N ASP A 429 5.19 -10.05 25.41
CA ASP A 429 6.48 -10.43 25.99
C ASP A 429 6.41 -11.78 26.73
N THR A 430 7.53 -12.20 27.33
CA THR A 430 7.64 -13.45 28.09
C THR A 430 6.74 -13.47 29.34
N ALA A 431 6.37 -12.30 29.87
CA ALA A 431 5.44 -12.14 30.98
C ALA A 431 3.97 -12.02 30.52
N ARG A 432 3.68 -12.26 29.24
CA ARG A 432 2.35 -12.11 28.61
C ARG A 432 1.80 -10.68 28.64
N ARG A 433 2.66 -9.67 28.73
CA ARG A 433 2.27 -8.27 28.60
C ARG A 433 2.18 -7.92 27.11
N PRO A 434 1.09 -7.26 26.65
CA PRO A 434 0.96 -6.79 25.27
C PRO A 434 2.16 -5.92 24.84
N LEU A 435 2.71 -6.21 23.66
CA LEU A 435 3.79 -5.42 23.07
C LEU A 435 3.21 -4.23 22.30
N LEU A 436 3.92 -3.12 22.32
CA LEU A 436 3.63 -1.97 21.45
C LEU A 436 3.96 -2.32 20.00
N ARG A 437 3.07 -1.98 19.07
CA ARG A 437 3.21 -2.22 17.63
C ARG A 437 3.02 -0.93 16.85
N GLU A 438 3.77 -0.80 15.76
CA GLU A 438 3.58 0.23 14.74
C GLU A 438 2.24 0.03 14.02
N PRO A 439 1.67 1.08 13.41
CA PRO A 439 0.53 0.95 12.51
C PRO A 439 0.79 -0.12 11.43
N ALA A 440 -0.21 -0.93 11.16
CA ALA A 440 -0.18 -2.00 10.17
C ALA A 440 -0.25 -1.48 8.72
N GLY A 441 -0.67 -0.23 8.47
CA GLY A 441 -0.77 0.26 7.10
C GLY A 441 -0.85 1.77 6.90
N ILE A 442 -0.86 2.12 5.60
CA ILE A 442 -0.49 3.39 4.97
C ILE A 442 0.98 3.79 5.24
N ILE A 443 1.88 2.94 4.76
CA ILE A 443 3.29 3.28 4.64
C ILE A 443 3.44 4.21 3.43
N ARG A 444 4.05 5.37 3.66
CA ARG A 444 4.27 6.40 2.65
C ARG A 444 5.75 6.43 2.31
N HIS A 445 6.04 6.37 1.02
CA HIS A 445 7.38 6.37 0.44
C HIS A 445 7.56 7.63 -0.40
N TYR A 446 8.79 8.13 -0.50
CA TYR A 446 9.05 9.45 -1.07
C TYR A 446 10.29 9.44 -1.97
N ALA A 447 10.22 10.14 -3.11
CA ALA A 447 11.38 10.37 -3.97
C ALA A 447 11.40 11.80 -4.51
N PRO A 448 12.53 12.51 -4.51
CA PRO A 448 12.65 13.81 -5.15
C PRO A 448 12.69 13.62 -6.67
N LEU A 449 11.91 14.42 -7.41
CA LEU A 449 11.82 14.34 -8.86
C LEU A 449 12.56 15.50 -9.52
N ALA A 450 12.27 16.73 -9.11
CA ALA A 450 12.91 17.91 -9.67
C ALA A 450 12.93 19.09 -8.69
N LEU A 451 13.85 20.02 -8.90
CA LEU A 451 13.86 21.34 -8.25
C LEU A 451 13.41 22.38 -9.28
N VAL A 452 12.36 23.13 -8.97
CA VAL A 452 11.81 24.17 -9.84
C VAL A 452 12.25 25.53 -9.31
N GLN A 453 13.03 26.27 -10.10
CA GLN A 453 13.66 27.54 -9.75
C GLN A 453 13.50 28.56 -10.89
N GLY A 454 12.77 29.65 -10.63
CA GLY A 454 12.53 30.69 -11.64
C GLY A 454 11.83 30.15 -12.90
N GLU A 455 11.98 30.86 -14.01
CA GLU A 455 11.40 30.48 -15.31
C GLU A 455 12.34 29.58 -16.15
N GLN A 456 13.56 29.29 -15.67
CA GLN A 456 14.62 28.61 -16.44
C GLN A 456 14.51 27.08 -16.49
N GLY A 457 13.39 26.52 -16.04
CA GLY A 457 13.07 25.08 -16.13
C GLY A 457 13.36 24.29 -14.85
N ALA A 458 13.03 23.01 -14.88
CA ALA A 458 13.15 22.11 -13.73
C ALA A 458 14.50 21.38 -13.73
N VAL A 459 15.24 21.44 -12.61
CA VAL A 459 16.48 20.70 -12.41
C VAL A 459 16.16 19.26 -12.00
N ASP A 460 16.52 18.29 -12.85
CA ASP A 460 16.25 16.87 -12.60
C ASP A 460 17.01 16.34 -11.37
N LEU A 461 16.26 15.78 -10.42
CA LEU A 461 16.78 15.17 -9.19
C LEU A 461 16.68 13.64 -9.21
N ARG A 462 16.05 13.05 -10.23
CA ARG A 462 15.87 11.61 -10.34
C ARG A 462 17.20 10.87 -10.45
N LEU A 463 17.17 9.58 -10.09
CA LEU A 463 18.28 8.66 -10.26
C LEU A 463 17.92 7.62 -11.32
N ALA A 464 18.94 7.13 -12.02
CA ALA A 464 18.77 6.13 -13.07
C ALA A 464 19.75 4.98 -12.91
N PHE A 465 19.28 3.75 -13.14
CA PHE A 465 20.11 2.55 -13.16
C PHE A 465 20.15 1.93 -14.56
N ALA A 466 21.24 1.24 -14.88
CA ALA A 466 21.39 0.47 -16.11
C ALA A 466 21.19 -1.02 -15.82
N PRO A 467 20.83 -1.84 -16.82
CA PRO A 467 20.87 -3.29 -16.68
C PRO A 467 22.26 -3.76 -16.22
N LEU A 468 22.29 -4.64 -15.21
CA LEU A 468 23.53 -5.27 -14.75
C LEU A 468 24.02 -6.37 -15.69
N ALA A 469 23.09 -7.02 -16.39
CA ALA A 469 23.42 -7.99 -17.43
C ALA A 469 24.05 -7.26 -18.63
N THR A 470 25.26 -7.65 -18.98
CA THR A 470 25.96 -7.18 -20.18
C THR A 470 26.01 -8.31 -21.21
N GLY A 471 26.06 -7.96 -22.50
CA GLY A 471 26.28 -8.94 -23.55
C GLY A 471 27.63 -9.62 -23.34
N VAL A 472 27.66 -10.95 -23.42
CA VAL A 472 28.93 -11.68 -23.43
C VAL A 472 29.70 -11.22 -24.66
N PRO A 473 30.90 -10.64 -24.51
CA PRO A 473 31.68 -10.24 -25.67
C PRO A 473 31.92 -11.48 -26.54
N ALA A 474 31.74 -11.35 -27.86
CA ALA A 474 32.18 -12.40 -28.77
C ALA A 474 33.67 -12.66 -28.49
N ALA A 475 34.05 -13.93 -28.28
CA ALA A 475 35.44 -14.30 -28.12
C ALA A 475 36.21 -13.72 -29.31
N ASP A 476 37.23 -12.90 -29.03
CA ASP A 476 38.05 -12.34 -30.09
C ASP A 476 38.79 -13.48 -30.82
N GLU A 477 39.19 -13.22 -32.06
CA GLU A 477 39.83 -14.22 -32.92
C GLU A 477 41.09 -14.81 -32.27
N ALA A 478 41.73 -14.04 -31.37
CA ALA A 478 42.88 -14.46 -30.59
C ALA A 478 42.51 -15.43 -29.46
N ALA A 479 41.41 -15.21 -28.75
CA ALA A 479 40.89 -16.09 -27.71
C ALA A 479 40.41 -17.43 -28.29
N LEU A 480 39.70 -17.40 -29.41
CA LEU A 480 39.30 -18.62 -30.13
C LEU A 480 40.52 -19.39 -30.66
N ALA A 481 41.51 -18.68 -31.21
CA ALA A 481 42.76 -19.30 -31.66
C ALA A 481 43.60 -19.85 -30.49
N ALA A 482 43.52 -19.25 -29.30
CA ALA A 482 44.17 -19.72 -28.10
C ALA A 482 43.49 -20.98 -27.54
N GLU A 483 42.16 -21.02 -27.52
CA GLU A 483 41.39 -22.21 -27.15
C GLU A 483 41.62 -23.37 -28.12
N GLU A 484 41.61 -23.11 -29.44
CA GLU A 484 41.94 -24.15 -30.43
C GLU A 484 43.37 -24.67 -30.25
N ARG A 485 44.33 -23.78 -29.93
CA ARG A 485 45.71 -24.18 -29.70
C ARG A 485 45.84 -25.02 -28.43
N ALA A 486 45.18 -24.61 -27.35
CA ALA A 486 45.14 -25.37 -26.10
C ALA A 486 44.51 -26.76 -26.32
N GLY A 487 43.39 -26.84 -27.05
CA GLY A 487 42.75 -28.12 -27.38
C GLY A 487 43.63 -29.03 -28.27
N ARG A 488 44.39 -28.46 -29.21
CA ARG A 488 45.36 -29.22 -30.03
C ARG A 488 46.53 -29.72 -29.19
N GLU A 489 47.03 -28.91 -28.25
CA GLU A 489 48.11 -29.29 -27.34
C GLU A 489 47.67 -30.40 -26.37
N GLU A 490 46.44 -30.34 -25.87
CA GLU A 490 45.85 -31.37 -25.02
C GLU A 490 45.66 -32.70 -25.78
N GLN A 491 45.12 -32.65 -27.00
CA GLN A 491 45.00 -33.83 -27.87
C GLN A 491 46.37 -34.43 -28.25
N ALA A 492 47.37 -33.58 -28.49
CA ALA A 492 48.73 -34.03 -28.80
C ALA A 492 49.42 -34.67 -27.57
N ALA A 493 49.14 -34.16 -26.36
CA ALA A 493 49.61 -34.74 -25.12
C ALA A 493 48.96 -36.12 -24.83
N GLU A 494 47.68 -36.28 -25.18
CA GLU A 494 46.98 -37.56 -25.07
C GLU A 494 47.41 -38.59 -26.13
N ALA A 495 47.86 -38.15 -27.31
CA ALA A 495 48.18 -39.05 -28.43
C ALA A 495 49.46 -39.89 -28.25
N GLY A 496 50.46 -39.43 -27.49
CA GLY A 496 51.70 -40.18 -27.18
C GLY A 496 52.56 -40.61 -28.40
N PRO A 497 53.88 -40.84 -28.24
CA PRO A 497 54.76 -41.13 -29.39
C PRO A 497 54.56 -42.57 -29.90
N ALA A 498 54.06 -42.70 -31.13
CA ALA A 498 53.96 -43.98 -31.83
C ALA A 498 55.35 -44.50 -32.28
N GLY A 499 55.82 -45.57 -31.63
CA GLY A 499 56.57 -46.68 -32.24
C GLY A 499 58.07 -46.51 -32.49
N THR A 500 58.90 -47.21 -31.69
CA THR A 500 60.25 -47.64 -32.11
C THR A 500 60.17 -49.05 -32.73
N PRO A 501 60.63 -49.31 -33.96
CA PRO A 501 60.65 -50.64 -34.56
C PRO A 501 61.82 -51.50 -34.04
N PRO A 502 61.71 -52.85 -34.07
CA PRO A 502 62.67 -53.74 -33.43
C PRO A 502 63.98 -53.84 -34.21
N ARG A 503 65.11 -53.89 -33.50
CA ARG A 503 66.47 -54.08 -34.06
C ARG A 503 66.85 -55.57 -34.17
N PRO A 504 67.72 -55.94 -35.14
CA PRO A 504 68.02 -57.32 -35.50
C PRO A 504 69.12 -57.91 -34.61
N GLY A 505 68.95 -59.17 -34.18
CA GLY A 505 69.96 -59.93 -33.45
C GLY A 505 70.82 -60.76 -34.41
N ALA A 506 72.13 -60.59 -34.33
CA ALA A 506 73.13 -61.48 -34.92
C ALA A 506 73.62 -62.49 -33.85
N ASP A 507 73.83 -63.70 -34.34
CA ASP A 507 74.22 -64.99 -33.73
C ASP A 507 75.72 -65.05 -33.32
N PRO A 508 76.31 -66.20 -32.94
CA PRO A 508 76.16 -67.05 -31.75
C PRO A 508 77.43 -67.07 -30.85
N GLY A 509 77.32 -67.61 -29.63
CA GLY A 509 78.47 -67.87 -28.74
C GLY A 509 78.15 -68.81 -27.58
N ASP A 510 78.29 -70.11 -27.86
CA ASP A 510 78.53 -71.27 -26.98
C ASP A 510 78.73 -71.05 -25.46
N THR A 511 77.99 -71.80 -24.64
CA THR A 511 78.58 -72.71 -23.62
C THR A 511 77.52 -73.58 -22.92
N THR A 512 77.55 -74.87 -23.26
CA THR A 512 77.52 -76.04 -22.35
C THR A 512 76.69 -76.03 -21.05
N ARG A 513 75.70 -76.94 -21.02
CA ARG A 513 75.60 -78.14 -20.14
C ARG A 513 75.53 -77.92 -18.61
N GLY A 514 74.45 -78.42 -17.99
CA GLY A 514 74.49 -78.90 -16.60
C GLY A 514 73.14 -78.99 -15.89
N ASP A 515 72.64 -80.22 -15.77
CA ASP A 515 71.64 -80.75 -14.83
C ASP A 515 71.40 -79.95 -13.54
N ARG A 516 70.14 -79.67 -13.21
CA ARG A 516 69.30 -80.45 -12.27
C ARG A 516 67.90 -79.87 -12.14
#